data_AF-A0A5E6N866-F1
#
_entry.id   AF-A0A5E6N866-F1
#
_cell.length_a   1.000
_cell.length_b   1.000
_cell.length_c   1.000
_cell.angle_alpha   90.00
_cell.angle_beta   90.00
_cell.angle_gamma   90.00
#
_symmetry.space_group_name_H-M   'P 1'
#
loop_
_entity.id
_entity.type
_entity.pdbx_description
1 polymer ?
#
loop_
_entity_poly.entity_id
_entity_poly.type
_entity_poly.pdbx_seq_one_letter_code
_entity_poly.pdbx_strand_id
1 'polypeptide(L)'
;MKVKERVIGGKFDFDASLACECAPWNMSYQDITGYFDMSVKKGVFTDQDPNIGRILSLLNIKSIAKRLSLNFSDVTNKGFTYEHIKTQVRLKKCSG
;
A
#
# COMPACT_ATOMS: atom_id res chain seq x y z
N MET A 1 -7.74 11.41 -1.44
CA MET A 1 -6.28 11.25 -1.63
C MET A 1 -6.02 10.47 -2.92
N LYS A 2 -5.13 10.94 -3.80
CA LYS A 2 -4.66 10.18 -4.98
C LYS A 2 -3.17 9.92 -4.77
N VAL A 3 -2.81 8.67 -4.55
CA VAL A 3 -1.45 8.13 -4.41
C VAL A 3 -1.08 7.58 -5.79
N LYS A 4 0.03 8.02 -6.39
CA LYS A 4 0.46 7.75 -7.78
C LYS A 4 1.91 7.24 -7.87
N GLU A 5 2.40 6.64 -6.79
CA GLU A 5 3.77 6.20 -6.65
C GLU A 5 4.06 5.03 -7.61
N ARG A 6 5.10 5.20 -8.44
CA ARG A 6 5.57 4.13 -9.33
C ARG A 6 6.37 3.11 -8.54
N VAL A 7 6.00 1.85 -8.72
CA VAL A 7 6.64 0.68 -8.12
C VAL A 7 7.19 -0.20 -9.23
N ILE A 8 8.42 -0.70 -9.07
CA ILE A 8 9.02 -1.70 -9.97
C ILE A 8 9.14 -3.03 -9.21
N GLY A 9 8.73 -4.12 -9.88
CA GLY A 9 8.73 -5.46 -9.29
C GLY A 9 7.65 -5.64 -8.22
N GLY A 10 7.87 -6.59 -7.32
CA GLY A 10 6.90 -6.94 -6.28
C GLY A 10 6.06 -8.16 -6.62
N LYS A 11 6.12 -9.21 -5.81
CA LYS A 11 5.11 -10.28 -5.84
C LYS A 11 3.84 -9.79 -5.14
N PHE A 12 2.72 -9.86 -5.84
CA PHE A 12 1.43 -9.40 -5.37
C PHE A 12 0.54 -10.61 -5.04
N ASP A 13 0.13 -10.71 -3.78
CA ASP A 13 -0.85 -11.68 -3.31
C ASP A 13 -2.03 -10.91 -2.71
N PHE A 14 -3.26 -11.30 -3.02
CA PHE A 14 -4.46 -10.67 -2.46
C PHE A 14 -5.56 -11.69 -2.22
N ASP A 15 -6.34 -11.46 -1.17
CA ASP A 15 -7.52 -12.24 -0.82
C ASP A 15 -8.68 -11.26 -0.59
N ALA A 16 -9.84 -11.55 -1.18
CA ALA A 16 -11.01 -10.71 -1.07
C ALA A 16 -12.24 -11.54 -0.73
N SER A 17 -12.93 -11.16 0.35
CA SER A 17 -14.23 -11.70 0.73
C SER A 17 -15.24 -10.57 0.69
N LEU A 18 -16.11 -10.59 -0.33
CA LEU A 18 -17.09 -9.55 -0.60
C LEU A 18 -18.51 -10.10 -0.48
N ALA A 19 -19.42 -9.30 0.06
CA ALA A 19 -20.84 -9.60 0.17
C ALA A 19 -21.65 -8.37 -0.24
N CYS A 20 -22.78 -8.60 -0.92
CA CYS A 20 -23.76 -7.56 -1.21
C CYS A 20 -25.13 -8.00 -0.71
N GLU A 21 -25.71 -7.23 0.20
CA GLU A 21 -27.11 -7.38 0.59
C GLU A 21 -27.96 -6.48 -0.32
N CYS A 22 -27.93 -6.77 -1.62
CA CYS A 22 -28.60 -5.99 -2.65
C CYS A 22 -29.31 -6.90 -3.65
N ALA A 23 -30.39 -6.39 -4.24
CA ALA A 23 -31.01 -7.08 -5.37
C ALA A 23 -30.05 -7.08 -6.57
N PRO A 24 -29.93 -8.19 -7.34
CA PRO A 24 -28.97 -8.27 -8.46
C PRO A 24 -29.13 -7.15 -9.49
N TRP A 25 -30.35 -6.65 -9.70
CA TRP A 25 -30.68 -5.57 -10.64
C TRP A 25 -30.47 -4.16 -10.08
N ASN A 26 -30.18 -4.01 -8.78
CA ASN A 26 -29.97 -2.72 -8.11
C ASN A 26 -28.64 -2.68 -7.33
N MET A 27 -27.64 -3.42 -7.81
CA MET A 27 -26.32 -3.45 -7.19
C MET A 27 -25.58 -2.13 -7.43
N SER A 28 -25.22 -1.42 -6.35
CA SER A 28 -24.29 -0.30 -6.38
C SER A 28 -22.98 -0.68 -5.67
N TYR A 29 -21.85 -0.09 -6.08
CA TYR A 29 -20.57 -0.29 -5.39
C TYR A 29 -20.63 0.10 -3.91
N GLN A 30 -21.55 1.00 -3.54
CA GLN A 30 -21.77 1.43 -2.15
C GLN A 30 -22.41 0.35 -1.27
N ASP A 31 -23.02 -0.68 -1.86
CA ASP A 31 -23.69 -1.78 -1.16
C ASP A 31 -22.77 -2.97 -0.89
N ILE A 32 -21.53 -2.93 -1.40
CA ILE A 32 -20.55 -3.98 -1.21
C ILE A 32 -19.90 -3.82 0.17
N THR A 33 -19.97 -4.88 0.96
CA THR A 33 -19.28 -5.00 2.25
C THR A 33 -18.28 -6.14 2.18
N GLY A 34 -17.29 -6.13 3.07
CA GLY A 34 -16.33 -7.24 3.11
C GLY A 34 -14.96 -6.88 3.62
N TYR A 35 -14.02 -7.77 3.32
CA TYR A 35 -12.62 -7.68 3.71
C TYR A 35 -11.74 -7.89 2.48
N PHE A 36 -10.68 -7.08 2.41
CA PHE A 36 -9.67 -7.16 1.38
C PHE A 36 -8.30 -7.17 2.06
N ASP A 37 -7.63 -8.31 1.97
CA ASP A 37 -6.28 -8.51 2.44
C ASP A 37 -5.33 -8.46 1.24
N MET A 38 -4.24 -7.72 1.38
CA MET A 38 -3.28 -7.52 0.31
C MET A 38 -1.88 -7.60 0.86
N SER A 39 -1.00 -8.26 0.12
CA SER A 39 0.42 -8.24 0.39
C SER A 39 1.25 -8.05 -0.86
N VAL A 40 2.30 -7.25 -0.73
CA VAL A 40 3.28 -7.02 -1.79
C VAL A 40 4.66 -7.29 -1.23
N LYS A 41 5.44 -8.15 -1.89
CA LYS A 41 6.75 -8.59 -1.40
C LYS A 41 7.85 -8.22 -2.39
N LYS A 42 8.98 -7.72 -1.89
CA LYS A 42 10.21 -7.43 -2.64
C LYS A 42 9.99 -6.49 -3.82
N GLY A 43 9.76 -5.21 -3.54
CA GLY A 43 9.61 -4.18 -4.58
C GLY A 43 10.44 -2.93 -4.29
N VAL A 44 10.43 -2.01 -5.25
CA VAL A 44 11.16 -0.73 -5.17
C VAL A 44 10.21 0.43 -5.48
N PHE A 45 10.10 1.37 -4.54
CA PHE A 45 9.54 2.69 -4.80
C PHE A 45 10.58 3.53 -5.51
N THR A 46 10.32 3.95 -6.75
CA THR A 46 11.31 4.71 -7.52
C THR A 46 11.44 6.14 -7.00
N ASP A 47 12.65 6.69 -7.02
CA ASP A 47 12.97 8.10 -6.73
C ASP A 47 12.39 9.11 -7.72
N GLN A 48 11.81 8.62 -8.82
CA GLN A 48 11.13 9.41 -9.84
C GLN A 48 9.79 10.00 -9.38
N ASP A 49 9.30 9.63 -8.19
CA ASP A 49 8.11 10.24 -7.59
C ASP A 49 8.49 11.29 -6.54
N PRO A 50 8.13 12.58 -6.73
CA PRO A 50 8.45 13.65 -5.79
C PRO A 50 7.80 13.47 -4.40
N ASN A 51 6.85 12.54 -4.24
CA ASN A 51 6.11 12.33 -2.99
C ASN A 51 6.70 11.23 -2.09
N ILE A 52 7.84 10.62 -2.44
CA ILE A 52 8.44 9.52 -1.66
C ILE A 52 8.74 9.92 -0.20
N GLY A 53 9.01 11.21 0.05
CA GLY A 53 9.18 11.76 1.40
C GLY A 53 7.96 11.59 2.32
N ARG A 54 6.74 11.48 1.78
CA ARG A 54 5.53 11.24 2.58
C ARG A 54 5.48 9.82 3.12
N ILE A 55 5.82 8.82 2.30
CA ILE A 55 5.91 7.43 2.76
C ILE A 55 6.98 7.31 3.84
N LEU A 56 8.13 7.96 3.66
CA LEU A 56 9.19 8.00 4.67
C LEU A 56 8.73 8.66 5.99
N SER A 57 7.85 9.67 5.92
CA SER A 57 7.27 10.30 7.13
C SER A 57 6.30 9.40 7.91
N LEU A 58 5.68 8.43 7.23
CA LEU A 58 4.76 7.45 7.84
C LEU A 58 5.50 6.25 8.45
N LEU A 59 6.72 5.97 7.98
CA LEU A 59 7.59 4.98 8.59
C LEU A 59 8.22 5.56 9.85
N ASN A 60 8.03 4.90 10.98
CA ASN A 60 8.52 5.35 12.30
C ASN A 60 10.03 5.68 12.27
N ILE A 61 10.35 6.99 12.22
CA ILE A 61 11.69 7.54 12.02
C ILE A 61 12.72 7.03 13.05
N LYS A 62 12.27 6.64 14.26
CA LYS A 62 13.17 6.12 15.32
C LYS A 62 13.83 4.78 14.97
N SER A 63 13.15 3.89 14.27
CA SER A 63 13.68 2.55 13.94
C SER A 63 14.64 2.58 12.74
N ILE A 64 14.43 3.58 11.88
CA ILE A 64 15.17 3.82 10.64
C ILE A 64 16.48 4.58 10.92
N ALA A 65 16.45 5.60 11.78
CA ALA A 65 17.64 6.37 12.18
C ALA A 65 18.78 5.50 12.76
N LYS A 66 18.44 4.42 13.48
CA LYS A 66 19.43 3.52 14.09
C LYS A 66 20.15 2.61 13.10
N ARG A 67 19.62 2.42 11.89
CA ARG A 67 20.21 1.59 10.81
C ARG A 67 20.80 2.42 9.67
N LEU A 68 20.31 3.63 9.49
CA LEU A 68 20.68 4.55 8.42
C LEU A 68 22.07 5.18 8.59
N SER A 69 22.61 5.28 9.81
CA SER A 69 23.97 5.80 10.03
C SER A 69 25.08 5.01 9.32
N LEU A 70 24.80 3.82 8.76
CA LEU A 70 25.82 2.92 8.17
C LEU A 70 25.62 2.55 6.69
N ASN A 71 24.45 2.78 6.04
CA ASN A 71 24.18 2.25 4.69
C ASN A 71 23.20 3.10 3.83
N PHE A 72 23.32 4.43 3.77
CA PHE A 72 22.53 5.23 2.82
C PHE A 72 22.99 5.09 1.36
N SER A 73 24.18 4.56 1.12
CA SER A 73 24.79 4.48 -0.21
C SER A 73 24.00 3.61 -1.20
N ASP A 74 23.17 2.68 -0.72
CA ASP A 74 22.32 1.82 -1.58
C ASP A 74 20.98 2.49 -1.95
N VAL A 75 20.62 3.60 -1.30
CA VAL A 75 19.40 4.37 -1.57
C VAL A 75 19.59 5.33 -2.76
N THR A 76 20.83 5.57 -3.20
CA THR A 76 21.16 6.76 -4.00
C THR A 76 21.22 6.58 -5.52
N ASN A 77 20.69 5.51 -6.12
CA ASN A 77 20.68 5.42 -7.60
C ASN A 77 19.43 4.80 -8.27
N LYS A 78 18.50 4.17 -7.52
CA LYS A 78 17.36 3.44 -8.13
C LYS A 78 16.02 3.51 -7.36
N GLY A 79 15.97 4.16 -6.19
CA GLY A 79 14.78 4.24 -5.33
C GLY A 79 14.90 3.53 -3.97
N PHE A 80 13.78 3.38 -3.25
CA PHE A 80 13.68 2.78 -1.92
C PHE A 80 13.09 1.35 -1.99
N THR A 81 13.85 0.37 -1.53
CA THR A 81 13.43 -1.05 -1.50
C THR A 81 12.53 -1.34 -0.30
N TYR A 82 11.56 -2.25 -0.47
CA TYR A 82 10.78 -2.79 0.62
C TYR A 82 10.69 -4.31 0.52
N GLU A 83 10.73 -4.98 1.66
CA GLU A 83 10.65 -6.45 1.73
C GLU A 83 9.20 -6.96 1.71
N HIS A 84 8.31 -6.31 2.47
CA HIS A 84 6.92 -6.74 2.61
C HIS A 84 6.02 -5.58 3.01
N ILE A 85 4.97 -5.35 2.24
CA ILE A 85 3.84 -4.48 2.56
C ILE A 85 2.64 -5.38 2.79
N LYS A 86 1.93 -5.19 3.90
CA LYS A 86 0.65 -5.85 4.18
C LYS A 86 -0.40 -4.80 4.47
N THR A 87 -1.58 -4.98 3.91
CA THR A 87 -2.71 -4.08 4.10
C THR A 87 -3.97 -4.91 4.31
N GLN A 88 -4.79 -4.49 5.26
CA GLN A 88 -6.13 -5.02 5.46
C GLN A 88 -7.12 -3.88 5.33
N VAL A 89 -8.12 -4.04 4.49
CA VAL A 89 -9.17 -3.05 4.26
C VAL A 89 -10.51 -3.68 4.59
N ARG A 90 -11.30 -2.99 5.41
CA ARG A 90 -12.68 -3.38 5.69
C ARG A 90 -13.62 -2.46 4.92
N LEU A 91 -14.36 -3.04 3.99
CA LEU A 91 -15.41 -2.36 3.25
C LEU A 91 -16.68 -2.42 4.10
N LYS A 92 -17.22 -1.24 4.42
CA LYS A 92 -18.50 -1.08 5.12
C LYS A 92 -19.43 -0.30 4.21
N LYS A 93 -20.72 -0.63 4.25
CA LYS A 93 -21.76 0.14 3.59
C LYS A 93 -21.70 1.58 4.10
N CYS A 94 -21.64 2.54 3.17
CA CYS A 94 -21.72 3.95 3.52
C CYS A 94 -23.17 4.29 3.81
N SER A 95 -23.54 4.32 5.09
CA SER A 95 -24.82 4.89 5.54
C SER A 95 -24.71 6.41 5.45
N GLY A 96 -25.41 7.01 4.49
CA GLY A 96 -25.63 8.45 4.43
C GLY A 96 -26.68 8.90 5.44
#